data_AF-A0A966B0X0-F1
#
_entry.id   AF-A0A966B0X0-F1
#
_cell.length_a   1.000
_cell.length_b   1.000
_cell.length_c   1.000
_cell.angle_alpha   90.00
_cell.angle_beta   90.00
_cell.angle_gamma   90.00
#
_symmetry.space_group_name_H-M   'P 1'
#
loop_
_entity.id
_entity.type
_entity.pdbx_description
1 polymer ?
#
loop_
_entity_poly.entity_id
_entity_poly.type
_entity_poly.pdbx_seq_one_letter_code
_entity_poly.pdbx_strand_id
1 'polypeptide(L)'
;MFDLIPYTRFRDTPSVRFFDITIPDSNARDLVTHRGPAVSPPDAEESGAWQFYLHPHQDDNLLAASGGRTFYLVNLAWEHPFHIVRLDSGGDILNIPRGTFHRSLSDPDGSVVLNQAKRNPNACLEREFRVYNSLKIPKLYKVTSKAAARPLLHGLEPVLQAA
;
A
#
# COMPACT_ATOMS: atom_id res chain seq x y z
N MET A 1 -7.16 -11.73 -0.22
CA MET A 1 -7.54 -10.32 -0.41
C MET A 1 -6.66 -9.48 0.52
N PHE A 2 -6.59 -8.16 0.37
CA PHE A 2 -5.98 -7.32 1.42
C PHE A 2 -6.87 -7.32 2.66
N ASP A 3 -6.30 -7.03 3.82
CA ASP A 3 -7.02 -6.93 5.09
C ASP A 3 -6.65 -5.63 5.81
N LEU A 4 -7.60 -5.09 6.59
CA LEU A 4 -7.34 -4.03 7.55
C LEU A 4 -7.33 -4.66 8.95
N ILE A 5 -6.16 -4.70 9.56
CA ILE A 5 -5.94 -5.38 10.84
C ILE A 5 -6.01 -4.35 11.96
N PRO A 6 -7.00 -4.42 12.86
CA PRO A 6 -7.06 -3.55 14.03
C PRO A 6 -5.97 -3.93 15.03
N TYR A 7 -5.61 -2.99 15.89
CA TYR A 7 -4.62 -3.21 16.95
C TYR A 7 -5.08 -2.64 18.29
N THR A 8 -4.40 -3.05 19.36
CA THR A 8 -4.89 -2.82 20.73
C THR A 8 -4.29 -1.56 21.32
N ARG A 9 -5.15 -0.64 21.76
CA ARG A 9 -4.77 0.46 22.65
C ARG A 9 -4.77 -0.04 24.09
N PHE A 10 -3.63 0.01 24.77
CA PHE A 10 -3.48 -0.62 26.10
C PHE A 10 -3.23 0.36 27.24
N ARG A 11 -2.92 1.63 26.96
CA ARG A 11 -2.73 2.66 28.00
C ARG A 11 -2.95 4.06 27.46
N ASP A 12 -3.44 4.94 28.33
CA ASP A 12 -3.56 6.38 28.10
C ASP A 12 -2.98 7.19 29.26
N THR A 13 -2.44 8.36 28.93
CA THR A 13 -2.17 9.48 29.84
C THR A 13 -2.73 10.76 29.20
N PRO A 14 -2.78 11.92 29.90
CA PRO A 14 -3.43 13.12 29.38
C PRO A 14 -3.04 13.54 27.95
N SER A 15 -1.80 13.25 27.53
CA SER A 15 -1.31 13.61 26.18
C SER A 15 -0.60 12.47 25.45
N VAL A 16 -0.68 11.23 25.94
CA VAL A 16 0.04 10.08 25.35
C VAL A 16 -0.89 8.88 25.28
N ARG A 17 -0.83 8.17 24.15
CA ARG A 17 -1.57 6.93 23.90
C ARG A 17 -0.57 5.83 23.57
N PHE A 18 -0.81 4.64 24.09
CA PHE A 18 0.05 3.48 23.86
C PHE A 18 -0.73 2.40 23.10
N PHE A 19 -0.11 1.88 22.05
CA PHE A 19 -0.68 0.88 21.17
C PHE A 19 0.26 -0.30 21.03
N ASP A 20 -0.29 -1.51 21.09
CA ASP A 20 0.40 -2.72 20.68
C ASP A 20 0.06 -2.97 19.22
N ILE A 21 1.00 -2.64 18.34
CA ILE A 21 0.87 -2.76 16.88
C ILE A 21 1.47 -4.08 16.37
N THR A 22 1.78 -5.04 17.24
CA THR A 22 2.51 -6.26 16.88
C THR A 22 1.77 -7.06 15.81
N ILE A 23 2.47 -7.38 14.72
CA ILE A 23 2.02 -8.37 13.75
C ILE A 23 2.69 -9.72 14.06
N PRO A 24 1.91 -10.76 14.42
CA PRO A 24 2.44 -12.10 14.69
C PRO A 24 3.27 -12.63 13.52
N ASP A 25 4.38 -13.28 13.83
CA ASP A 25 5.32 -13.89 12.87
C ASP A 25 5.97 -12.92 11.87
N SER A 26 5.81 -11.59 12.06
CA SER A 26 6.60 -10.62 11.30
C SER A 26 8.09 -10.77 11.62
N ASN A 27 8.89 -10.90 10.56
CA ASN A 27 10.32 -11.19 10.66
C ASN A 27 11.19 -10.09 10.02
N ALA A 28 10.57 -9.02 9.52
CA ALA A 28 11.25 -7.84 9.01
C ALA A 28 10.51 -6.55 9.39
N ARG A 29 11.27 -5.46 9.56
CA ARG A 29 10.74 -4.13 9.86
C ARG A 29 11.37 -3.14 8.90
N ASP A 30 10.57 -2.56 8.02
CA ASP A 30 11.03 -1.52 7.11
C ASP A 30 10.45 -0.17 7.56
N LEU A 31 11.27 0.87 7.55
CA LEU A 31 10.85 2.25 7.77
C LEU A 31 10.81 2.96 6.42
N VAL A 32 9.64 3.44 6.03
CA VAL A 32 9.45 4.14 4.76
C VAL A 32 9.08 5.59 5.05
N THR A 33 9.86 6.51 4.51
CA THR A 33 9.65 7.95 4.69
C THR A 33 9.46 8.62 3.33
N HIS A 34 8.42 9.44 3.22
CA HIS A 34 8.18 10.29 2.05
C HIS A 34 8.15 11.74 2.49
N ARG A 35 8.72 12.61 1.65
CA ARG A 35 8.61 14.06 1.79
C ARG A 35 7.58 14.56 0.79
N GLY A 36 6.59 15.28 1.28
CA GLY A 36 5.53 15.84 0.46
C GLY A 36 4.70 14.80 -0.30
N PRO A 37 3.97 15.21 -1.34
CA PRO A 37 3.17 14.30 -2.16
C PRO A 37 4.08 13.52 -3.11
N ALA A 38 4.38 12.27 -2.77
CA ALA A 38 5.26 11.40 -3.54
C ALA A 38 4.48 10.18 -4.06
N VAL A 39 4.62 9.92 -5.36
CA VAL A 39 4.15 8.69 -6.00
C VAL A 39 5.28 7.66 -5.93
N SER A 40 4.98 6.47 -5.41
CA SER A 40 5.97 5.40 -5.23
C SER A 40 5.41 4.03 -5.63
N PRO A 41 6.05 3.33 -6.60
CA PRO A 41 7.12 3.84 -7.46
C PRO A 41 6.61 4.97 -8.38
N PRO A 42 7.49 5.85 -8.89
CA PRO A 42 7.09 6.95 -9.78
C PRO A 42 6.47 6.42 -11.08
N ASP A 43 5.79 7.29 -11.83
CA ASP A 43 5.33 6.91 -13.18
C ASP A 43 6.53 6.75 -14.13
N ALA A 44 6.37 5.91 -15.15
CA ALA A 44 7.41 5.69 -16.15
C ALA A 44 7.62 6.97 -16.97
N GLU A 45 8.80 7.58 -16.88
CA GLU A 45 9.12 8.90 -17.44
C GLU A 45 8.71 9.07 -18.92
N GLU A 46 8.99 8.08 -19.75
CA GLU A 46 8.74 8.16 -21.20
C GLU A 46 7.25 8.11 -21.58
N SER A 47 6.41 7.46 -20.76
CA SER A 47 5.03 7.11 -21.14
C SER A 47 3.96 7.65 -20.19
N GLY A 48 4.36 8.14 -19.01
CA GLY A 48 3.43 8.46 -17.92
C GLY A 48 2.70 7.23 -17.37
N ALA A 49 3.13 6.02 -17.75
CA ALA A 49 2.48 4.80 -17.32
C ALA A 49 2.68 4.56 -15.83
N TRP A 50 1.63 4.08 -15.18
CA TRP A 50 1.74 3.70 -13.78
C TRP A 50 2.74 2.56 -13.62
N GLN A 51 3.64 2.73 -12.66
CA GLN A 51 4.50 1.65 -12.19
C GLN A 51 3.99 1.12 -10.85
N PHE A 52 4.34 -0.12 -10.55
CA PHE A 52 3.97 -0.83 -9.33
C PHE A 52 5.15 -1.64 -8.79
N TYR A 53 5.26 -1.72 -7.46
CA TYR A 53 6.04 -2.78 -6.81
C TYR A 53 5.24 -4.08 -6.80
N LEU A 54 5.94 -5.20 -6.74
CA LEU A 54 5.35 -6.52 -6.51
C LEU A 54 6.32 -7.33 -5.65
N HIS A 55 5.86 -7.76 -4.49
CA HIS A 55 6.60 -8.61 -3.57
C HIS A 55 6.20 -10.09 -3.77
N PRO A 56 7.02 -10.94 -4.40
CA PRO A 56 6.66 -12.35 -4.64
C PRO A 56 6.76 -13.22 -3.38
N HIS A 57 7.58 -12.82 -2.41
CA HIS A 57 7.89 -13.64 -1.23
C HIS A 57 7.74 -12.88 0.09
N GLN A 58 7.11 -11.70 0.06
CA GLN A 58 6.81 -10.88 1.20
C GLN A 58 5.32 -10.49 1.22
N ASP A 59 4.72 -10.60 2.41
CA ASP A 59 3.46 -9.92 2.73
C ASP A 59 3.80 -8.65 3.53
N ASP A 60 3.18 -7.52 3.19
CA ASP A 60 3.36 -6.26 3.92
C ASP A 60 2.28 -6.08 4.99
N ASN A 61 2.63 -5.39 6.08
CA ASN A 61 1.70 -4.97 7.10
C ASN A 61 2.04 -3.53 7.48
N LEU A 62 1.35 -2.60 6.85
CA LEU A 62 1.71 -1.18 6.80
C LEU A 62 0.89 -0.38 7.80
N LEU A 63 1.57 0.37 8.66
CA LEU A 63 0.97 1.34 9.58
C LEU A 63 1.52 2.73 9.28
N ALA A 64 0.64 3.71 9.04
CA ALA A 64 1.04 5.10 9.00
C ALA A 64 1.27 5.61 10.44
N ALA A 65 2.52 5.94 10.75
CA ALA A 65 2.90 6.56 12.03
C ALA A 65 2.72 8.08 11.99
N SER A 66 2.87 8.70 10.81
CA SER A 66 2.54 10.11 10.57
C SER A 66 2.12 10.34 9.12
N GLY A 67 1.30 11.38 8.92
CA GLY A 67 0.65 11.65 7.64
C GLY A 67 -0.26 10.50 7.22
N GLY A 68 -0.43 10.33 5.92
CA GLY A 68 -1.17 9.22 5.35
C GLY A 68 -0.75 8.91 3.92
N ARG A 69 -1.23 7.77 3.43
CA ARG A 69 -0.97 7.29 2.07
C ARG A 69 -2.23 6.70 1.46
N THR A 70 -2.41 6.95 0.18
CA THR A 70 -3.42 6.28 -0.63
C THR A 70 -2.73 5.20 -1.46
N PHE A 71 -3.06 3.94 -1.20
CA PHE A 71 -2.53 2.78 -1.90
C PHE A 71 -3.44 2.36 -3.04
N TYR A 72 -2.84 1.99 -4.16
CA TYR A 72 -3.51 1.43 -5.32
C TYR A 72 -3.06 -0.03 -5.42
N LEU A 73 -3.98 -0.95 -5.15
CA LEU A 73 -3.70 -2.38 -5.05
C LEU A 73 -4.33 -3.11 -6.24
N VAL A 74 -3.52 -3.83 -6.99
CA VAL A 74 -3.99 -4.70 -8.07
C VAL A 74 -3.55 -6.13 -7.84
N ASN A 75 -4.51 -7.04 -7.67
CA ASN A 75 -4.25 -8.46 -7.63
C ASN A 75 -5.16 -9.18 -8.61
N LEU A 76 -4.56 -9.73 -9.67
CA LEU A 76 -5.28 -10.32 -10.79
C LEU A 76 -6.00 -11.63 -10.44
N ALA A 77 -5.80 -12.17 -9.24
CA ALA A 77 -6.48 -13.36 -8.74
C ALA A 77 -7.71 -13.03 -7.89
N TRP A 78 -7.97 -11.76 -7.55
CA TRP A 78 -9.18 -11.36 -6.83
C TRP A 78 -10.36 -11.22 -7.79
N GLU A 79 -11.58 -11.44 -7.27
CA GLU A 79 -12.83 -11.23 -8.00
C GLU A 79 -12.95 -9.78 -8.51
N HIS A 80 -12.66 -8.82 -7.63
CA HIS A 80 -12.43 -7.42 -7.97
C HIS A 80 -10.92 -7.16 -7.93
N PRO A 81 -10.25 -7.01 -9.07
CA PRO A 81 -8.79 -7.00 -9.08
C PRO A 81 -8.19 -5.67 -8.62
N PHE A 82 -8.96 -4.58 -8.59
CA PHE A 82 -8.43 -3.23 -8.34
C PHE A 82 -9.13 -2.54 -7.18
N HIS A 83 -8.33 -2.17 -6.17
CA HIS A 83 -8.76 -1.48 -4.98
C HIS A 83 -7.90 -0.23 -4.75
N ILE A 84 -8.51 0.82 -4.20
CA ILE A 84 -7.80 1.99 -3.68
C ILE A 84 -8.10 2.08 -2.19
N VAL A 85 -7.05 2.08 -1.38
CA VAL A 85 -7.14 2.01 0.08
C VAL A 85 -6.44 3.22 0.69
N ARG A 86 -7.16 3.97 1.51
CA ARG A 86 -6.59 5.03 2.32
C ARG A 86 -6.02 4.47 3.62
N LEU A 87 -4.79 4.84 3.92
CA LEU A 87 -4.11 4.55 5.18
C LEU A 87 -3.80 5.88 5.87
N ASP A 88 -4.57 6.22 6.90
CA ASP A 88 -4.36 7.41 7.73
C ASP A 88 -3.52 7.08 8.96
N SER A 89 -2.82 8.10 9.50
CA SER A 89 -2.12 7.95 10.77
C SER A 89 -3.08 7.58 11.89
N GLY A 90 -2.73 6.50 12.61
CA GLY A 90 -3.56 5.96 13.68
C GLY A 90 -4.79 5.15 13.22
N GLY A 91 -4.95 4.91 11.92
CA GLY A 91 -5.89 3.92 11.37
C GLY A 91 -5.34 2.50 11.46
N ASP A 92 -6.09 1.52 10.93
CA ASP A 92 -5.72 0.10 10.97
C ASP A 92 -4.42 -0.22 10.20
N ILE A 93 -3.85 -1.40 10.46
CA ILE A 93 -2.68 -1.90 9.71
C ILE A 93 -3.15 -2.49 8.39
N LEU A 94 -2.70 -1.93 7.27
CA LEU A 94 -3.00 -2.46 5.93
C LEU A 94 -2.11 -3.67 5.63
N ASN A 95 -2.71 -4.86 5.56
CA ASN A 95 -2.05 -6.04 5.02
C ASN A 95 -2.12 -6.05 3.50
N ILE A 96 -0.97 -6.12 2.83
CA ILE A 96 -0.88 -6.36 1.38
C ILE A 96 -0.30 -7.76 1.19
N PRO A 97 -1.08 -8.75 0.73
CA PRO A 97 -0.56 -10.09 0.52
C PRO A 97 0.34 -10.12 -0.72
N ARG A 98 1.29 -11.06 -0.71
CA ARG A 98 2.17 -11.36 -1.86
C ARG A 98 1.40 -11.51 -3.17
N GLY A 99 2.06 -11.19 -4.27
CA GLY A 99 1.43 -11.25 -5.59
C GLY A 99 0.48 -10.08 -5.88
N THR A 100 0.42 -9.07 -5.00
CA THR A 100 -0.34 -7.84 -5.20
C THR A 100 0.58 -6.75 -5.73
N PHE A 101 0.29 -6.27 -6.94
CA PHE A 101 0.90 -5.05 -7.46
C PHE A 101 0.43 -3.88 -6.61
N HIS A 102 1.35 -3.07 -6.11
CA HIS A 102 0.97 -1.90 -5.33
C HIS A 102 1.83 -0.69 -5.67
N ARG A 103 1.18 0.47 -5.59
CA ARG A 103 1.81 1.79 -5.63
C ARG A 103 1.07 2.68 -4.64
N SER A 104 1.62 3.82 -4.30
CA SER A 104 0.96 4.75 -3.40
C SER A 104 1.21 6.20 -3.76
N LEU A 105 0.36 7.08 -3.24
CA LEU A 105 0.59 8.51 -3.13
C LEU A 105 0.63 8.89 -1.64
N SER A 106 1.67 9.58 -1.18
CA SER A 106 1.69 10.20 0.15
C SER A 106 0.96 11.54 0.17
N ASP A 107 0.57 11.96 1.37
CA ASP A 107 -0.06 13.25 1.63
C ASP A 107 0.82 14.46 1.28
N PRO A 108 0.23 15.67 1.17
CA PRO A 108 0.97 16.90 0.86
C PRO A 108 2.16 17.19 1.79
N ASP A 109 2.11 16.79 3.05
CA ASP A 109 3.20 16.95 4.03
C ASP A 109 4.14 15.73 4.12
N GLY A 110 3.86 14.68 3.35
CA GLY A 110 4.58 13.41 3.37
C GLY A 110 3.96 12.38 4.32
N SER A 111 4.74 11.33 4.59
CA SER A 111 4.30 10.25 5.48
C SER A 111 5.49 9.50 6.07
N VAL A 112 5.27 8.93 7.25
CA VAL A 112 6.15 7.92 7.86
C VAL A 112 5.34 6.64 8.03
N VAL A 113 5.79 5.56 7.40
CA VAL A 113 5.11 4.26 7.43
C VAL A 113 6.05 3.20 7.98
N LEU A 114 5.55 2.40 8.92
CA LEU A 114 6.18 1.18 9.40
C LEU A 114 5.61 0.01 8.60
N ASN A 115 6.49 -0.82 8.04
CA ASN A 115 6.11 -2.10 7.45
C ASN A 115 6.59 -3.25 8.35
N GLN A 116 5.66 -4.04 8.88
CA GLN A 116 5.98 -5.27 9.61
C GLN A 116 5.88 -6.46 8.65
N ALA A 117 6.88 -6.59 7.77
CA ALA A 117 6.89 -7.57 6.69
C ALA A 117 7.00 -9.02 7.20
N LYS A 118 6.30 -9.93 6.50
CA LYS A 118 6.45 -11.38 6.64
C LYS A 118 7.13 -11.93 5.39
N ARG A 119 8.42 -12.23 5.50
CA ARG A 119 9.26 -12.78 4.42
C ARG A 119 9.36 -14.28 4.54
N ASN A 120 9.12 -15.02 3.46
CA ASN A 120 9.44 -16.44 3.40
C ASN A 120 10.95 -16.65 3.11
N PRO A 121 11.50 -17.88 3.24
CA PRO A 121 12.93 -18.14 3.04
C PRO A 121 13.49 -17.80 1.64
N ASN A 122 12.64 -17.62 0.63
CA ASN A 122 13.03 -17.26 -0.74
C ASN A 122 13.06 -15.73 -0.97
N ALA A 123 12.71 -14.92 0.03
CA ALA A 123 12.69 -13.48 -0.10
C ALA A 123 14.09 -12.92 -0.38
N CYS A 124 14.17 -12.02 -1.36
CA CYS A 124 15.40 -11.32 -1.73
C CYS A 124 15.04 -9.87 -2.00
N LEU A 125 15.67 -8.93 -1.28
CA LEU A 125 15.31 -7.51 -1.35
C LEU A 125 15.32 -6.97 -2.79
N GLU A 126 16.33 -7.33 -3.59
CA GLU A 126 16.39 -6.91 -4.99
C GLU A 126 15.18 -7.37 -5.82
N ARG A 127 14.64 -8.55 -5.52
CA ARG A 127 13.48 -9.12 -6.22
C ARG A 127 12.16 -8.60 -5.67
N GLU A 128 12.07 -8.39 -4.36
CA GLU A 128 10.86 -7.85 -3.72
C GLU A 128 10.59 -6.43 -4.24
N PHE A 129 11.60 -5.58 -4.38
CA PHE A 129 11.40 -4.17 -4.77
C PHE A 129 11.46 -3.93 -6.29
N ARG A 130 11.21 -4.95 -7.11
CA ARG A 130 11.15 -4.78 -8.57
C ARG A 130 9.97 -3.91 -8.98
N VAL A 131 10.22 -3.07 -9.97
CA VAL A 131 9.24 -2.14 -10.52
C VAL A 131 8.68 -2.68 -11.83
N TYR A 132 7.36 -2.72 -11.93
CA TYR A 132 6.61 -3.22 -13.07
C TYR A 132 5.82 -2.10 -13.72
N ASN A 133 6.05 -1.86 -15.02
CA ASN A 133 5.30 -0.88 -15.80
C ASN A 133 3.97 -1.48 -16.26
N SER A 134 2.85 -0.81 -15.96
CA SER A 134 1.50 -1.30 -16.28
C SER A 134 1.30 -1.55 -17.77
N LEU A 135 1.85 -0.71 -18.66
CA LEU A 135 1.75 -0.87 -20.12
C LEU A 135 2.39 -2.15 -20.64
N LYS A 136 3.39 -2.68 -19.93
CA LYS A 136 4.13 -3.88 -20.35
C LYS A 136 3.46 -5.19 -19.93
N ILE A 137 2.40 -5.11 -19.12
CA ILE A 137 1.68 -6.28 -18.60
C ILE A 137 0.20 -6.17 -19.04
N PRO A 138 -0.24 -6.89 -20.09
CA PRO A 138 -1.56 -6.69 -20.69
C PRO A 138 -2.74 -6.79 -19.71
N LYS A 139 -2.69 -7.73 -18.76
CA LYS A 139 -3.73 -7.87 -17.74
C LYS A 139 -3.74 -6.72 -16.74
N LEU A 140 -2.57 -6.25 -16.32
CA LEU A 140 -2.45 -5.10 -15.41
C LEU A 140 -2.94 -3.84 -16.12
N TYR A 141 -2.48 -3.59 -17.35
CA TYR A 141 -2.96 -2.49 -18.19
C TYR A 141 -4.49 -2.49 -18.32
N LYS A 142 -5.09 -3.63 -18.66
CA LYS A 142 -6.54 -3.75 -18.83
C LYS A 142 -7.29 -3.33 -17.56
N VAL A 143 -6.80 -3.71 -16.39
CA VAL A 143 -7.42 -3.43 -15.08
C VAL A 143 -7.20 -1.98 -14.63
N THR A 144 -6.09 -1.34 -15.01
CA THR A 144 -5.76 0.03 -14.59
C THR A 144 -6.09 1.09 -15.65
N SER A 145 -6.61 0.70 -16.81
CA SER A 145 -6.96 1.63 -17.89
C SER A 145 -8.22 2.43 -17.57
N LYS A 146 -8.38 3.60 -18.20
CA LYS A 146 -9.59 4.42 -18.07
C LYS A 146 -10.88 3.70 -18.54
N ALA A 147 -10.75 2.68 -19.38
CA ALA A 147 -11.86 1.88 -19.87
C ALA A 147 -12.21 0.69 -18.95
N ALA A 148 -11.43 0.47 -17.89
CA ALA A 148 -11.64 -0.61 -16.93
C ALA A 148 -12.84 -0.32 -16.00
N ALA A 149 -13.29 -1.36 -15.30
CA ALA A 149 -14.18 -1.18 -14.16
C ALA A 149 -13.50 -0.27 -13.12
N ARG A 150 -14.28 0.60 -12.48
CA ARG A 150 -13.76 1.50 -11.45
C ARG A 150 -13.23 0.68 -10.26
N PRO A 151 -12.15 1.12 -9.61
CA PRO A 151 -11.66 0.46 -8.41
C PRO A 151 -12.66 0.56 -7.26
N LEU A 152 -12.64 -0.43 -6.37
CA LEU A 152 -13.34 -0.33 -5.10
C LEU A 152 -12.55 0.58 -4.15
N LEU A 153 -13.21 1.56 -3.55
CA LEU A 153 -12.61 2.57 -2.69
C LEU A 153 -12.81 2.20 -1.21
N HIS A 154 -11.76 2.33 -0.40
CA HIS A 154 -11.75 1.97 1.02
C HIS A 154 -11.11 3.10 1.84
N GLY A 155 -11.83 3.62 2.84
CA GLY A 155 -11.35 4.72 3.70
C GLY A 155 -11.19 6.06 2.98
N LEU A 156 -11.65 6.16 1.73
CA LEU A 156 -11.78 7.43 1.02
C LEU A 156 -13.22 7.89 1.19
N GLU A 157 -13.41 9.09 1.75
CA GLU A 157 -14.66 9.80 1.55
C GLU A 157 -14.91 9.90 0.04
N PRO A 158 -16.16 9.75 -0.44
CA PRO A 158 -16.45 9.97 -1.84
C PRO A 158 -16.13 11.43 -2.17
N VAL A 159 -14.92 11.66 -2.70
CA VAL A 159 -14.59 12.93 -3.33
C VAL A 159 -15.58 13.07 -4.46
N LEU A 160 -16.45 14.08 -4.35
CA LEU A 160 -17.35 14.52 -5.42
C LEU A 160 -16.51 14.54 -6.69
N GLN A 161 -16.79 13.61 -7.59
CA GLN A 161 -15.96 13.31 -8.75
C GLN A 161 -15.63 14.61 -9.47
N ALA A 162 -14.34 14.95 -9.57
CA ALA A 162 -13.88 15.67 -10.74
C ALA A 162 -14.09 14.72 -11.92
N ALA A 163 -15.17 14.98 -12.66
CA ALA A 163 -15.51 14.39 -13.94
C ALA A 163 -14.42 14.65 -14.99
#